data_AF-A0A9W7ATI2-F1
#
_entry.id   AF-A0A9W7ATI2-F1
#
_cell.length_a   1.000
_cell.length_b   1.000
_cell.length_c   1.000
_cell.angle_alpha   90.00
_cell.angle_beta   90.00
_cell.angle_gamma   90.00
#
_symmetry.space_group_name_H-M   'P 1'
#
loop_
_entity.id
_entity.type
_entity.pdbx_description
1 polymer ?
#
loop_
_entity_poly.entity_id
_entity_poly.type
_entity_poly.pdbx_seq_one_letter_code
_entity_poly.pdbx_strand_id
1 'polypeptide(L)'
;MKIANWIVPSSPKYDGGKFFTKSKDGKRLATPLLTCLLCIELSDFVFAIDSIPAVLGITKDPLIVYASNIFAILALRSLYTVVAKAVEDLVYLRPAVAMVLTFVGCKMAAEFFHYEVSTETSLMVVVGLLGAGVGGSVLKKSLKKR
;
A
#
# COMPACT_ATOMS: atom_id res chain seq x y z
N MET A 1 12.98 6.48 10.09
CA MET A 1 13.94 5.35 10.29
C MET A 1 14.20 5.01 11.77
N LYS A 2 13.27 5.25 12.71
CA LYS A 2 13.48 4.98 14.16
C LYS A 2 12.63 3.84 14.72
N ILE A 3 11.56 3.47 14.03
CA ILE A 3 10.54 2.50 14.50
C ILE A 3 10.98 1.05 14.22
N ALA A 4 11.73 0.81 13.13
CA ALA A 4 12.18 -0.53 12.73
C ALA A 4 13.24 -1.15 13.68
N ASN A 5 14.01 -0.33 14.40
CA ASN A 5 15.09 -0.80 15.27
C ASN A 5 14.61 -1.33 16.63
N TRP A 6 13.30 -1.25 16.92
CA TRP A 6 12.75 -1.66 18.20
C TRP A 6 12.34 -3.14 18.24
N ILE A 7 12.04 -3.75 17.09
CA ILE A 7 11.55 -5.14 17.03
C ILE A 7 12.64 -6.11 16.55
N VAL A 8 13.58 -5.66 15.70
CA VAL A 8 14.66 -6.53 15.19
C VAL A 8 15.94 -5.72 14.94
N PRO A 9 17.11 -6.09 15.52
CA PRO A 9 18.37 -5.45 15.17
C PRO A 9 18.72 -5.76 13.70
N SER A 10 18.58 -4.76 12.83
CA SER A 10 18.89 -4.87 11.41
C SER A 10 20.34 -4.50 11.12
N SER A 11 21.05 -5.32 10.37
CA SER A 11 22.40 -4.96 9.89
C SER A 11 22.32 -3.87 8.81
N PRO A 12 23.13 -2.80 8.87
CA PRO A 12 23.22 -1.80 7.79
C PRO A 12 23.91 -2.34 6.52
N LYS A 13 24.48 -3.55 6.55
CA LYS A 13 25.14 -4.19 5.41
C LYS A 13 24.22 -5.16 4.68
N TYR A 14 24.04 -4.90 3.38
CA TYR A 14 23.35 -5.79 2.44
C TYR A 14 24.24 -7.01 2.15
N ASP A 15 23.84 -8.18 2.61
CA ASP A 15 24.64 -9.43 2.56
C ASP A 15 24.05 -10.42 1.54
N GLY A 16 23.71 -9.92 0.34
CA GLY A 16 23.10 -10.70 -0.74
C GLY A 16 21.67 -11.20 -0.44
N GLY A 17 21.32 -12.38 -0.94
CA GLY A 17 19.98 -12.99 -0.83
C GLY A 17 19.68 -13.72 0.48
N LYS A 18 20.48 -13.53 1.53
CA LYS A 18 20.28 -14.20 2.83
C LYS A 18 19.32 -13.35 3.70
N PHE A 19 18.30 -13.99 4.28
CA PHE A 19 17.34 -13.33 5.18
C PHE A 19 17.93 -13.02 6.58
N PHE A 20 19.01 -13.72 6.94
CA PHE A 20 19.74 -13.53 8.19
C PHE A 20 21.23 -13.40 7.90
N THR A 21 21.87 -12.36 8.44
CA THR A 21 23.33 -12.23 8.46
C THR A 21 23.84 -12.41 9.90
N LYS A 22 25.05 -12.92 10.07
CA LYS A 22 25.69 -12.97 11.40
C LYS A 22 26.50 -11.68 11.59
N SER A 23 26.25 -10.96 12.68
CA SER A 23 27.10 -9.84 13.10
C SER A 23 28.54 -10.30 13.36
N LYS A 24 29.49 -9.36 13.37
CA LYS A 24 30.88 -9.61 13.82
C LYS A 24 30.96 -10.21 15.23
N ASP A 25 29.94 -9.99 16.07
CA ASP A 25 29.81 -10.55 17.43
C ASP A 25 28.98 -11.86 17.51
N GLY A 26 28.75 -12.57 16.40
CA GLY A 26 28.06 -13.87 16.39
C GLY A 26 26.53 -13.83 16.52
N LYS A 27 25.93 -12.65 16.70
CA LYS A 27 24.46 -12.46 16.77
C LYS A 27 23.81 -12.56 15.40
N ARG A 28 22.66 -13.25 15.28
CA ARG A 28 21.83 -13.26 14.06
C ARG A 28 21.14 -11.89 13.92
N LEU A 29 21.43 -11.18 12.83
CA LEU A 29 20.81 -9.93 12.44
C LEU A 29 19.87 -10.19 11.26
N ALA A 30 18.69 -9.57 11.28
CA ALA A 30 17.81 -9.56 10.11
C ALA A 30 18.42 -8.69 9.00
N THR A 31 18.34 -9.16 7.76
CA THR A 31 18.74 -8.34 6.62
C THR A 31 17.62 -7.38 6.23
N PRO A 32 17.94 -6.27 5.51
CA PRO A 32 16.95 -5.32 5.02
C PRO A 32 15.84 -5.98 4.18
N LEU A 33 16.15 -7.09 3.50
CA LEU A 33 15.19 -7.88 2.71
C LEU A 33 14.12 -8.52 3.59
N LEU A 34 14.49 -9.06 4.75
CA LEU A 34 13.52 -9.62 5.70
C LEU A 34 12.61 -8.53 6.27
N THR A 35 13.18 -7.35 6.59
CA THR A 35 12.40 -6.21 7.08
C THR A 35 11.41 -5.70 6.05
N CYS A 36 11.82 -5.55 4.79
CA CYS A 36 10.91 -5.12 3.72
C CYS A 36 9.78 -6.14 3.48
N LEU A 37 10.11 -7.43 3.43
CA LEU A 37 9.14 -8.52 3.30
C LEU A 37 8.11 -8.48 4.43
N LEU A 38 8.58 -8.34 5.67
CA LEU A 38 7.73 -8.33 6.85
C LEU A 38 6.84 -7.09 6.91
N CYS A 39 7.34 -5.91 6.51
CA CYS A 39 6.50 -4.71 6.40
C CYS A 39 5.38 -4.87 5.37
N ILE A 40 5.66 -5.49 4.22
CA ILE A 40 4.67 -5.69 3.17
C ILE A 40 3.58 -6.68 3.64
N GLU A 41 3.99 -7.84 4.16
CA GLU A 41 3.06 -8.87 4.63
C GLU A 41 2.16 -8.36 5.77
N LEU A 42 2.74 -7.60 6.71
CA LEU A 42 1.97 -6.97 7.79
C LEU A 42 1.02 -5.89 7.26
N SER A 43 1.41 -5.15 6.23
CA SER A 43 0.54 -4.12 5.64
C SER A 43 -0.68 -4.77 4.98
N ASP A 44 -0.51 -5.89 4.29
CA ASP A 44 -1.60 -6.65 3.68
C ASP A 44 -2.55 -7.24 4.73
N PHE A 45 -2.00 -7.77 5.82
CA PHE A 45 -2.82 -8.25 6.93
C PHE A 45 -3.68 -7.13 7.53
N VAL A 46 -3.10 -5.94 7.74
CA VAL A 46 -3.84 -4.78 8.25
C VAL A 46 -4.91 -4.31 7.25
N PHE A 47 -4.60 -4.30 5.95
CA PHE A 47 -5.59 -3.97 4.91
C PHE A 47 -6.72 -5.00 4.83
N ALA A 48 -6.44 -6.28 5.09
CA ALA A 48 -7.45 -7.34 5.10
C ALA A 48 -8.50 -7.15 6.20
N ILE A 49 -8.15 -6.52 7.32
CA ILE A 49 -9.08 -6.27 8.44
C ILE A 49 -10.24 -5.36 8.03
N ASP A 50 -10.00 -4.40 7.12
CA ASP A 50 -11.03 -3.50 6.59
C ASP A 50 -11.70 -4.08 5.34
N SER A 51 -10.92 -4.73 4.46
CA SER A 51 -11.45 -5.28 3.22
C SER A 51 -12.36 -6.51 3.43
N ILE A 52 -12.16 -7.30 4.48
CA ILE A 52 -13.02 -8.45 4.80
C ILE A 52 -14.46 -8.01 5.17
N PRO A 53 -14.68 -7.09 6.14
CA PRO A 53 -16.01 -6.55 6.41
C PRO A 53 -16.69 -5.95 5.17
N ALA A 54 -15.94 -5.21 4.36
CA ALA A 54 -16.46 -4.59 3.15
C ALA A 54 -16.94 -5.63 2.12
N VAL A 55 -16.15 -6.68 1.86
CA VAL A 55 -16.52 -7.74 0.91
C VAL A 55 -17.68 -8.58 1.46
N LEU A 56 -17.69 -8.90 2.76
CA LEU A 56 -18.81 -9.62 3.40
C LEU A 56 -20.12 -8.83 3.36
N GLY A 57 -20.06 -7.50 3.25
CA GLY A 57 -21.22 -6.65 3.01
C GLY A 57 -21.82 -6.79 1.60
N ILE A 58 -21.02 -7.20 0.60
CA ILE A 58 -21.43 -7.33 -0.81
C ILE A 58 -21.71 -8.78 -1.19
N THR A 59 -20.87 -9.72 -0.73
CA THR A 59 -20.97 -11.15 -1.02
C THR A 59 -20.71 -12.00 0.21
N LYS A 60 -21.48 -13.08 0.38
CA LYS A 60 -21.34 -14.03 1.50
C LYS A 60 -20.63 -15.32 1.11
N ASP A 61 -20.11 -15.42 -0.11
CA ASP A 61 -19.39 -16.61 -0.56
C ASP A 61 -17.96 -16.59 0.00
N PRO A 62 -17.62 -17.50 0.95
CA PRO A 62 -16.30 -17.54 1.55
C PRO A 62 -15.20 -17.88 0.54
N LEU A 63 -15.50 -18.63 -0.53
CA LEU A 63 -14.52 -18.97 -1.55
C LEU A 63 -14.01 -17.71 -2.25
N ILE A 64 -14.90 -16.77 -2.57
CA ILE A 64 -14.55 -15.50 -3.21
C ILE A 64 -13.68 -14.64 -2.27
N VAL A 65 -14.03 -14.59 -0.99
CA VAL A 65 -13.28 -13.84 0.03
C VAL A 65 -11.86 -14.40 0.20
N TYR A 66 -11.73 -15.71 0.38
CA TYR A 66 -10.42 -16.35 0.60
C TYR A 66 -9.55 -16.33 -0.66
N ALA A 67 -10.13 -16.64 -1.83
CA ALA A 67 -9.38 -16.65 -3.09
C ALA A 67 -8.85 -15.26 -3.45
N SER A 68 -9.66 -14.21 -3.26
CA SER A 68 -9.26 -12.82 -3.52
C SER A 68 -8.06 -12.39 -2.66
N ASN A 69 -8.10 -12.66 -1.35
CA ASN A 69 -7.03 -12.25 -0.44
C ASN A 69 -5.72 -13.03 -0.68
N ILE A 70 -5.80 -14.33 -0.97
CA ILE A 70 -4.61 -15.12 -1.34
C ILE A 70 -4.02 -14.58 -2.65
N PHE A 71 -4.85 -14.26 -3.64
CA PHE A 71 -4.38 -13.70 -4.90
C PHE A 71 -3.72 -12.32 -4.74
N ALA A 72 -4.24 -11.48 -3.84
CA ALA A 72 -3.64 -10.18 -3.50
C ALA A 72 -2.21 -10.34 -2.99
N ILE A 73 -1.99 -11.21 -2.00
CA ILE A 73 -0.66 -11.48 -1.41
C ILE A 73 0.29 -12.06 -2.48
N LEU A 74 -0.17 -12.99 -3.30
CA LEU A 74 0.64 -13.58 -4.39
C LEU A 74 1.04 -12.55 -5.45
N ALA A 75 0.18 -11.57 -5.75
CA ALA A 75 0.44 -10.54 -6.76
C ALA A 75 1.46 -9.48 -6.30
N LEU A 76 1.54 -9.21 -4.99
CA LEU A 76 2.37 -8.13 -4.45
C LEU A 76 3.84 -8.20 -4.84
N ARG A 77 4.42 -9.40 -4.91
CA ARG A 77 5.84 -9.57 -5.24
C ARG A 77 6.18 -9.02 -6.63
N SER A 78 5.30 -9.25 -7.60
CA SER A 78 5.44 -8.71 -8.95
C SER A 78 5.14 -7.22 -8.98
N LEU A 79 4.08 -6.82 -8.25
CA LEU A 79 3.59 -5.44 -8.24
C LEU A 79 4.58 -4.47 -7.57
N TYR A 80 5.36 -4.89 -6.56
CA TYR A 80 6.34 -4.03 -5.90
C TYR A 80 7.35 -3.43 -6.89
N THR A 81 7.82 -4.22 -7.86
CA THR A 81 8.79 -3.74 -8.86
C THR A 81 8.16 -2.70 -9.79
N VAL A 82 6.89 -2.89 -10.12
CA VAL A 82 6.12 -1.96 -10.96
C VAL A 82 5.82 -0.67 -10.19
N VAL A 83 5.36 -0.80 -8.94
CA VAL A 83 5.01 0.33 -8.08
C VAL A 83 6.23 1.16 -7.72
N ALA A 84 7.39 0.55 -7.46
CA ALA A 84 8.63 1.29 -7.20
C ALA A 84 8.98 2.24 -8.37
N LYS A 85 8.90 1.74 -9.61
CA LYS A 85 9.09 2.56 -10.82
C LYS A 85 7.98 3.59 -11.01
N ALA A 86 6.73 3.21 -10.75
CA ALA A 86 5.59 4.10 -10.88
C ALA A 86 5.65 5.27 -9.88
N VAL A 87 6.07 5.04 -8.64
CA VAL A 87 6.20 6.10 -7.62
C VAL A 87 7.32 7.08 -7.97
N GLU A 88 8.39 6.63 -8.63
CA GLU A 88 9.43 7.51 -9.16
C GLU A 88 8.92 8.37 -10.33
N ASP A 89 8.08 7.79 -11.19
CA ASP A 89 7.54 8.45 -12.38
C ASP A 89 6.32 9.34 -12.09
N LEU A 90 5.51 9.01 -11.08
CA LEU A 90 4.25 9.68 -10.75
C LEU A 90 4.35 10.55 -9.50
N VAL A 91 4.95 11.75 -9.66
CA VAL A 91 5.20 12.70 -8.58
C VAL A 91 3.92 13.15 -7.85
N TYR A 92 2.80 13.31 -8.57
CA TYR A 92 1.53 13.75 -7.98
C TYR A 92 0.66 12.60 -7.46
N LEU A 93 1.10 11.35 -7.56
CA LEU A 93 0.35 10.21 -7.05
C LEU A 93 0.24 10.23 -5.52
N ARG A 94 1.33 10.60 -4.82
CA ARG A 94 1.35 10.73 -3.36
C ARG A 94 0.31 11.74 -2.83
N PRO A 95 0.28 13.01 -3.31
CA PRO A 95 -0.72 13.96 -2.85
C PRO A 95 -2.14 13.59 -3.31
N ALA A 96 -2.31 12.95 -4.48
CA ALA A 96 -3.63 12.48 -4.93
C ALA A 96 -4.20 11.41 -3.98
N VAL A 97 -3.39 10.41 -3.60
CA VAL A 97 -3.79 9.37 -2.63
C VAL A 97 -4.08 9.97 -1.26
N ALA A 98 -3.29 10.95 -0.80
CA ALA A 98 -3.58 11.65 0.46
C ALA A 98 -4.95 12.34 0.44
N MET A 99 -5.28 13.06 -0.64
CA MET A 99 -6.59 13.70 -0.80
C MET A 99 -7.74 12.68 -0.82
N VAL A 100 -7.55 11.55 -1.52
CA VAL A 100 -8.53 10.45 -1.54
C VAL A 100 -8.76 9.91 -0.13
N LEU A 101 -7.69 9.64 0.64
CA LEU A 101 -7.82 9.13 2.01
C LEU A 101 -8.50 10.12 2.94
N THR A 102 -8.20 11.41 2.82
CA THR A 102 -8.90 12.45 3.58
C THR A 102 -10.38 12.49 3.21
N PHE A 103 -10.71 12.45 1.92
CA PHE A 103 -12.10 12.43 1.46
C PHE A 103 -12.87 11.21 1.95
N VAL A 104 -12.31 10.01 1.78
CA VAL A 104 -12.94 8.76 2.24
C VAL A 104 -13.06 8.72 3.75
N GLY A 105 -12.04 9.14 4.49
CA GLY A 105 -12.09 9.24 5.95
C GLY A 105 -13.18 10.19 6.44
N CYS A 106 -13.30 11.37 5.80
CA CYS A 106 -14.40 12.29 6.08
C CYS A 106 -15.76 11.70 5.74
N LYS A 107 -15.88 10.97 4.62
CA LYS A 107 -17.12 10.29 4.21
C LYS A 107 -17.54 9.23 5.25
N MET A 108 -16.61 8.37 5.68
CA MET A 108 -16.87 7.35 6.69
C MET A 108 -17.28 7.97 8.05
N ALA A 109 -16.66 9.08 8.43
CA ALA A 109 -17.07 9.82 9.63
C ALA A 109 -18.47 10.44 9.47
N ALA A 110 -18.81 10.97 8.29
CA ALA A 110 -20.12 11.56 8.00
C ALA A 110 -21.26 10.51 7.97
N GLU A 111 -20.97 9.29 7.50
CA GLU A 111 -21.92 8.16 7.58
C GLU A 111 -22.33 7.86 9.03
N PHE A 112 -21.42 8.03 10.00
CA PHE A 112 -21.72 7.87 11.43
C PHE A 112 -22.70 8.93 11.96
N PHE A 113 -22.81 10.09 11.30
CA PHE A 113 -23.77 11.16 11.63
C PHE A 113 -25.05 11.12 10.78
N HIS A 114 -25.36 9.97 10.15
CA HIS A 114 -26.51 9.78 9.25
C HIS A 114 -26.51 10.65 7.99
N TYR A 115 -25.35 11.15 7.57
CA TYR A 115 -25.20 11.83 6.27
C TYR A 115 -24.71 10.83 5.22
N GLU A 116 -25.65 10.27 4.46
CA GLU A 116 -25.34 9.30 3.41
C GLU A 116 -24.91 10.01 2.13
N VAL A 117 -23.62 9.95 1.83
CA VAL A 117 -23.09 10.35 0.51
C VAL A 117 -23.22 9.16 -0.44
N SER A 118 -23.96 9.34 -1.53
CA SER A 118 -24.13 8.31 -2.56
C SER A 118 -22.78 7.79 -3.06
N THR A 119 -22.63 6.46 -3.09
CA THR A 119 -21.41 5.76 -3.53
C THR A 119 -20.95 6.19 -4.92
N GLU A 120 -21.89 6.49 -5.83
CA GLU A 120 -21.58 6.94 -7.19
C GLU A 120 -20.82 8.27 -7.19
N THR A 121 -21.25 9.22 -6.35
CA THR A 121 -20.59 10.54 -6.25
C THR A 121 -19.19 10.41 -5.65
N SER A 122 -19.03 9.56 -4.64
CA SER A 122 -17.73 9.28 -4.05
C SER A 122 -16.79 8.63 -5.05
N LEU A 123 -17.29 7.68 -5.85
CA LEU A 123 -16.51 7.04 -6.90
C LEU A 123 -16.01 8.07 -7.94
N MET A 124 -16.88 8.98 -8.38
CA MET A 124 -16.49 10.05 -9.30
C MET A 124 -15.39 10.95 -8.73
N VAL A 125 -15.49 11.34 -7.46
CA VAL A 125 -14.46 12.19 -6.81
C VAL A 125 -13.12 11.44 -6.73
N VAL A 126 -13.14 10.17 -6.33
CA VAL A 126 -11.93 9.35 -6.22
C VAL A 126 -11.27 9.16 -7.59
N VAL A 127 -12.06 8.78 -8.61
CA VAL A 127 -11.56 8.63 -9.99
C VAL A 127 -11.02 9.96 -10.52
N GLY A 128 -11.68 11.08 -10.24
CA GLY A 128 -11.23 12.41 -10.62
C GLY A 128 -9.89 12.80 -9.98
N LEU A 129 -9.75 12.61 -8.66
CA LEU A 129 -8.52 12.92 -7.92
C LEU A 129 -7.34 12.07 -8.39
N LEU A 130 -7.54 10.76 -8.53
CA LEU A 130 -6.49 9.85 -9.01
C LEU A 130 -6.16 10.11 -10.48
N GLY A 131 -7.18 10.30 -11.33
CA GLY A 131 -7.01 10.63 -12.74
C GLY A 131 -6.25 11.93 -12.94
N ALA A 132 -6.56 12.98 -12.17
CA ALA A 132 -5.82 14.24 -12.19
C ALA A 132 -4.38 14.07 -11.71
N GLY A 133 -4.14 13.29 -10.65
CA GLY A 133 -2.80 12.98 -10.15
C GLY A 133 -1.94 12.22 -11.16
N VAL A 134 -2.54 11.23 -11.83
CA VAL A 134 -1.88 10.44 -12.89
C VAL A 134 -1.63 11.29 -14.13
N GLY A 135 -2.68 11.96 -14.64
CA GLY A 135 -2.60 12.81 -15.84
C GLY A 135 -1.62 13.97 -15.67
N GLY A 136 -1.67 14.66 -14.53
CA GLY A 136 -0.73 15.73 -14.20
C GLY A 136 0.71 15.24 -14.08
N SER A 137 0.92 14.02 -13.56
CA SER A 137 2.26 13.42 -13.48
C SER A 137 2.80 13.06 -14.86
N VAL A 138 1.99 12.45 -15.72
CA VAL A 138 2.39 12.08 -17.09
C VAL A 138 2.70 13.32 -17.92
N LEU A 139 1.88 14.38 -17.81
CA LEU A 139 2.11 15.64 -18.53
C LEU A 139 3.42 16.30 -18.11
N LYS A 140 3.69 16.39 -16.80
CA LYS A 140 4.96 16.95 -16.28
C LYS A 140 6.17 16.12 -16.69
N LYS A 141 6.06 14.79 -16.67
CA LYS A 141 7.11 13.88 -17.12
C LYS A 141 7.42 14.08 -18.61
N SER A 142 6.39 14.29 -19.43
CA SER A 142 6.53 14.56 -20.88
C SER A 142 7.23 15.90 -21.14
N LEU A 143 6.92 16.94 -20.36
CA LEU A 143 7.55 18.27 -20.47
C LEU A 143 9.04 18.28 -20.05
N LYS A 144 9.44 17.45 -19.08
CA LYS A 144 10.84 17.34 -18.62
C LYS A 144 11.74 16.55 -19.59
N LYS A 145 11.17 15.84 -20.57
CA LYS A 145 11.89 15.00 -21.55
C LYS A 145 12.21 15.74 -22.86
N ARG A 146 11.78 16.99 -23.02
CA ARG A 146 12.25 17.91 -24.08
C ARG A 146 13.35 18.80 -23.53
#